data_AF-A0A9D1XZT8-F1
#
_entry.id   AF-A0A9D1XZT8-F1
#
_cell.length_a   1.000
_cell.length_b   1.000
_cell.length_c   1.000
_cell.angle_alpha   90.00
_cell.angle_beta   90.00
_cell.angle_gamma   90.00
#
_symmetry.space_group_name_H-M   'P 1'
#
loop_
_entity.id
_entity.type
_entity.pdbx_description
1 polymer ?
#
loop_
_entity_poly.entity_id
_entity_poly.type
_entity_poly.pdbx_seq_one_letter_code
_entity_poly.pdbx_strand_id
1 'polypeptide(L)' 'MTKKVTGVGFVRAPEGLRVAYRYAKIDDQGNITDSNIRGSYIDDSEETAAFLQGIEAAVLAHIGEG' A
#
# COMPACT_ATOMS: atom_id res chain seq x y z
N MET A 1 -3.99 20.78 -8.37
CA MET A 1 -4.20 19.34 -8.66
C MET A 1 -3.45 18.48 -7.64
N THR A 2 -4.19 17.78 -6.78
CA THR A 2 -3.66 16.97 -5.66
C THR A 2 -3.82 15.47 -5.94
N LYS A 3 -2.82 14.66 -5.57
CA LYS A 3 -2.92 13.19 -5.62
C LYS A 3 -3.31 12.66 -4.24
N LYS A 4 -4.42 11.94 -4.16
CA LYS A 4 -4.89 11.31 -2.91
C LYS A 4 -4.75 9.80 -3.01
N VAL A 5 -3.90 9.22 -2.15
CA VAL A 5 -3.79 7.75 -2.03
C VAL A 5 -5.11 7.18 -1.51
N THR A 6 -5.63 6.18 -2.19
CA THR A 6 -6.91 5.52 -1.87
C THR A 6 -6.75 4.05 -1.53
N GLY A 7 -5.56 3.50 -1.68
CA GLY A 7 -5.25 2.13 -1.27
C GLY A 7 -3.76 1.86 -1.34
N VAL A 8 -3.29 1.04 -0.41
CA VAL A 8 -1.92 0.51 -0.36
C VAL A 8 -2.02 -0.98 -0.07
N GLY A 9 -1.19 -1.77 -0.73
CA GLY A 9 -1.09 -3.21 -0.52
C GLY A 9 0.37 -3.65 -0.59
N PHE A 10 0.70 -4.62 0.24
CA PHE A 10 2.04 -5.20 0.33
C PHE A 10 2.00 -6.61 -0.24
N VAL A 11 2.93 -6.92 -1.15
CA VAL A 11 3.01 -8.23 -1.82
C VAL A 11 4.44 -8.72 -1.75
N ARG A 12 4.67 -9.89 -1.16
CA ARG A 12 5.96 -10.58 -1.23
C ARG A 12 6.14 -11.10 -2.66
N ALA A 13 7.09 -10.52 -3.40
CA ALA A 13 7.44 -10.91 -4.76
C ALA A 13 8.87 -11.49 -4.80
N PRO A 14 9.24 -12.28 -5.84
CA PRO A 14 10.59 -12.84 -5.96
C PRO A 14 11.72 -11.78 -5.91
N GLU A 15 11.45 -10.60 -6.45
CA GLU A 15 12.38 -9.47 -6.50
C GLU A 15 12.41 -8.61 -5.22
N GLY A 16 11.60 -8.93 -4.21
CA GLY A 16 11.52 -8.21 -2.95
C GLY A 16 10.09 -7.84 -2.55
N LEU A 17 9.97 -6.94 -1.57
CA LEU A 17 8.67 -6.47 -1.10
C LEU A 17 8.09 -5.45 -2.08
N ARG A 18 7.01 -5.81 -2.78
CA ARG A 18 6.30 -4.91 -3.68
C ARG A 18 5.24 -4.12 -2.90
N VAL A 19 5.34 -2.80 -2.96
CA VAL A 19 4.30 -1.88 -2.49
C VAL A 19 3.44 -1.48 -3.67
N ALA A 20 2.22 -1.99 -3.72
CA ALA A 20 1.21 -1.61 -4.70
C ALA A 20 0.34 -0.49 -4.13
N TYR A 21 0.02 0.52 -4.94
CA TYR A 21 -0.78 1.66 -4.51
C TYR A 21 -1.85 2.04 -5.54
N ARG A 22 -2.89 2.70 -5.03
CA ARG A 22 -3.94 3.35 -5.81
C ARG A 22 -4.09 4.79 -5.38
N TYR A 23 -4.35 5.68 -6.32
CA TYR A 23 -4.65 7.07 -6.01
C TYR A 23 -5.68 7.66 -6.97
N ALA A 24 -6.26 8.78 -6.56
CA ALA A 24 -7.11 9.65 -7.38
C ALA A 24 -6.45 11.02 -7.55
N LYS A 25 -6.77 11.71 -8.65
CA LYS A 25 -6.43 13.12 -8.84
C LYS A 25 -7.63 13.97 -8.48
N ILE A 26 -7.38 15.03 -7.72
CA ILE A 26 -8.38 15.97 -7.25
C ILE A 26 -7.99 17.36 -7.77
N ASP A 27 -8.92 18.06 -8.40
CA ASP A 27 -8.69 19.45 -8.80
C ASP A 27 -8.75 20.42 -7.61
N ASP A 28 -8.51 21.70 -7.88
CA ASP A 28 -8.46 22.74 -6.85
C ASP A 28 -9.86 23.10 -6.30
N GLN A 29 -10.93 22.58 -6.93
CA GLN A 29 -12.31 22.71 -6.49
C GLN A 29 -12.77 21.50 -5.65
N GLY A 30 -11.91 20.49 -5.47
CA GLY A 30 -12.20 19.29 -4.71
C GLY A 30 -12.87 18.17 -5.52
N ASN A 31 -13.00 18.31 -6.84
CA ASN A 31 -13.61 17.28 -7.67
C ASN A 31 -12.58 16.21 -8.04
N ILE A 32 -13.04 14.96 -8.09
CA ILE A 32 -12.24 13.84 -8.61
C ILE A 32 -12.18 13.98 -10.14
N THR A 33 -11.00 14.25 -10.68
CA THR A 33 -10.76 14.36 -12.12
C THR A 33 -10.28 13.06 -12.75
N ASP A 34 -9.69 12.18 -11.94
CA ASP A 34 -9.18 10.87 -12.36
C ASP A 34 -9.15 9.94 -11.14
N SER A 35 -9.49 8.67 -11.32
CA SER A 35 -9.65 7.72 -10.22
C SER A 35 -9.08 6.36 -10.54
N ASN A 36 -8.79 5.58 -9.50
CA ASN A 36 -8.27 4.21 -9.63
C ASN A 36 -6.95 4.14 -10.44
N ILE A 37 -6.14 5.20 -10.38
CA ILE A 37 -4.79 5.18 -10.95
C ILE A 37 -3.94 4.25 -10.10
N ARG A 38 -3.24 3.31 -10.73
CA ARG A 38 -2.49 2.25 -10.05
C ARG A 38 -1.01 2.35 -10.36
N GLY A 39 -0.21 1.93 -9.41
CA GLY A 39 1.22 1.74 -9.59
C GLY A 39 1.77 0.81 -8.54
N SER A 40 3.05 0.48 -8.68
CA SER A 40 3.78 -0.25 -7.66
C SER A 40 5.26 0.05 -7.74
N TYR A 41 5.97 -0.13 -6.65
CA TYR A 41 7.43 -0.11 -6.60
C TYR A 41 7.95 -1.22 -5.68
N ILE A 42 9.24 -1.55 -5.79
CA ILE A 42 9.91 -2.45 -4.86
C ILE A 42 10.48 -1.60 -3.73
N ASP A 43 10.16 -1.98 -2.49
CA ASP A 43 10.61 -1.32 -1.28
C ASP A 43 11.63 -2.23 -0.58
N ASP A 44 12.79 -1.69 -0.28
CA ASP A 44 13.90 -2.35 0.40
C ASP A 44 14.17 -1.75 1.80
N SER A 45 13.23 -0.95 2.32
CA SER A 45 13.34 -0.33 3.63
C SER A 45 13.14 -1.34 4.76
N GLU A 46 14.07 -1.35 5.71
CA GLU A 46 13.95 -2.11 6.94
C GLU A 46 12.72 -1.71 7.76
N GLU A 47 12.33 -0.43 7.72
CA GLU A 47 11.15 0.08 8.44
C GLU A 47 9.86 -0.54 7.89
N THR A 48 9.71 -0.57 6.56
CA THR A 48 8.55 -1.18 5.90
C THR A 48 8.50 -2.68 6.19
N ALA A 49 9.66 -3.36 6.18
CA ALA A 49 9.76 -4.77 6.49
C ALA A 49 9.33 -5.07 7.94
N ALA A 50 9.80 -4.28 8.91
CA ALA A 50 9.42 -4.43 10.32
C ALA A 50 7.92 -4.17 10.55
N PHE A 51 7.37 -3.12 9.92
CA PHE A 51 5.94 -2.82 9.96
C PHE A 51 5.11 -3.99 9.43
N LEU A 52 5.49 -4.55 8.28
CA LEU A 52 4.77 -5.67 7.67
C LEU A 52 4.80 -6.91 8.56
N GLN A 53 5.95 -7.25 9.15
CA GLN A 53 6.06 -8.37 10.09
C GLN A 53 5.10 -8.20 11.28
N GLY A 54 4.98 -6.98 11.83
CA GLY A 54 4.03 -6.69 12.91
C GLY A 54 2.58 -6.92 12.50
N ILE A 55 2.20 -6.48 11.30
CA ILE A 55 0.85 -6.71 10.75
C ILE A 55 0.60 -8.20 10.51
N GLU A 56 1.56 -8.92 9.95
CA GLU A 56 1.44 -10.37 9.70
C GLU A 56 1.25 -11.14 11.01
N ALA A 57 2.01 -10.81 12.06
CA ALA A 57 1.84 -11.41 13.39
C ALA A 57 0.44 -11.14 13.96
N ALA A 58 -0.06 -9.90 13.85
CA ALA A 58 -1.40 -9.55 14.30
C ALA A 58 -2.49 -10.28 13.50
N VAL A 59 -2.29 -10.46 12.19
CA VAL A 59 -3.21 -11.23 11.32
C VAL A 59 -3.23 -12.69 11.72
N LEU A 60 -2.06 -13.33 11.90
CA LEU A 60 -1.96 -14.73 12.33
C LEU A 60 -2.68 -14.97 13.66
N ALA A 61 -2.49 -14.08 14.63
CA ALA A 61 -3.23 -14.13 15.89
C ALA A 61 -4.75 -14.00 15.69
N HIS A 62 -5.20 -13.16 14.75
CA HIS A 62 -6.62 -12.95 14.46
C HIS A 62 -7.28 -14.15 13.76
N ILE A 63 -6.55 -14.83 12.87
CA ILE A 63 -7.07 -16.00 12.14
C ILE A 63 -6.87 -17.33 12.91
N GLY A 64 -6.26 -17.27 14.10
CA GLY A 64 -6.09 -18.43 14.98
C GLY A 64 -4.89 -19.32 14.65
N GLU A 65 -3.90 -18.80 13.94
CA GLU A 65 -2.66 -19.51 13.57
C GLU A 65 -1.42 -18.99 14.35
N GLY A 66 -1.62 -18.49 15.58
CA GLY A 66 -0.58 -17.90 16.43
C GLY A 66 -0.25 -18.69 17.69
#